data_AF-A0A2M7QG38-F1
#
_entry.id   AF-A0A2M7QG38-F1
#
_cell.length_a   1.000
_cell.length_b   1.000
_cell.length_c   1.000
_cell.angle_alpha   90.00
_cell.angle_beta   90.00
_cell.angle_gamma   90.00
#
_symmetry.space_group_name_H-M   'P 1'
#
loop_
_entity.id
_entity.type
_entity.pdbx_description
1 polymer ?
#
loop_
_entity_poly.entity_id
_entity_poly.type
_entity_poly.pdbx_seq_one_letter_code
_entity_poly.pdbx_strand_id
1 'polypeptide(L)'
;MENSNEKKYQDEYIKQIDYINQLKGKINFPNLKQLSDFWSKQQTTYYQGRDLINKTNNQAEFITTPDHRERQRKYLDKVYTTDYRYYNSDLIDPYNDYVAKKHGFWIVPYAFDFSHVYKAESIFPETKNDLIIDKQPELKINKINSKQFNKTRLEKYPYFLPEPIEREIDRKKSEVKVSIGKTINIGLFARDQYDWPANISYPIEVKTDPEIENIQYNPDSAKHFFIMPNEKPDFQEIILMSDEKIIKKIWLFPRFLPFLKIIW
;
A
#
# COMPACT_ATOMS: atom_id res chain seq x y z
N MET A 1 -12.00 -7.81 24.01
CA MET A 1 -10.70 -7.40 24.58
C MET A 1 -9.82 -8.64 24.65
N GLU A 2 -8.52 -8.53 24.40
CA GLU A 2 -7.62 -9.68 24.44
C GLU A 2 -7.30 -10.09 25.87
N ASN A 3 -7.30 -11.40 26.14
CA ASN A 3 -7.01 -11.94 27.48
C ASN A 3 -5.56 -11.69 27.94
N SER A 4 -4.67 -11.37 27.00
CA SER A 4 -3.27 -10.99 27.20
C SER A 4 -3.11 -9.57 27.75
N ASN A 5 -4.15 -8.74 27.75
CA ASN A 5 -4.06 -7.36 28.20
C ASN A 5 -3.71 -7.28 29.69
N GLU A 6 -2.93 -6.27 30.08
CA GLU A 6 -2.66 -5.99 31.49
C GLU A 6 -3.94 -5.80 32.32
N LYS A 7 -3.89 -6.22 33.59
CA LYS A 7 -5.03 -6.20 34.52
C LYS A 7 -5.78 -4.86 34.56
N LYS A 8 -5.06 -3.72 34.52
CA LYS A 8 -5.69 -2.39 34.54
C LYS A 8 -6.68 -2.16 33.38
N TYR A 9 -6.40 -2.71 32.20
CA TYR A 9 -7.29 -2.61 31.04
C TYR A 9 -8.47 -3.58 31.16
N GLN A 10 -8.24 -4.76 31.74
CA GLN A 10 -9.31 -5.72 32.04
C GLN A 10 -10.28 -5.15 33.08
N ASP A 11 -9.77 -4.52 34.14
CA ASP A 11 -10.58 -3.88 35.18
C ASP A 11 -11.42 -2.73 34.59
N GLU A 12 -10.84 -1.94 33.68
CA GLU A 12 -11.56 -0.87 32.98
C GLU A 12 -12.67 -1.42 32.06
N TYR A 13 -12.42 -2.54 31.39
CA TYR A 13 -13.45 -3.22 30.58
C TYR A 13 -14.64 -3.65 31.43
N ILE A 14 -14.37 -4.27 32.58
CA ILE A 14 -15.42 -4.75 33.49
C ILE A 14 -16.32 -3.58 33.91
N LYS A 15 -15.74 -2.43 34.28
CA LYS A 15 -16.50 -1.21 34.61
C LYS A 15 -17.38 -0.73 33.45
N GLN A 16 -16.89 -0.80 32.21
CA GLN A 16 -17.67 -0.45 31.02
C GLN A 16 -18.85 -1.40 30.81
N ILE A 17 -18.62 -2.71 31.00
CA ILE A 17 -19.70 -3.72 30.94
C ILE A 17 -20.73 -3.50 32.04
N ASP A 18 -20.31 -3.21 33.27
CA ASP A 18 -21.20 -2.90 34.38
C ASP A 18 -22.04 -1.65 34.10
N TYR A 19 -21.43 -0.61 33.56
CA TYR A 19 -22.14 0.60 33.12
C TYR A 19 -23.19 0.28 32.04
N ILE A 20 -22.84 -0.51 31.02
CA ILE A 20 -23.79 -0.92 29.99
C ILE A 20 -24.94 -1.75 30.59
N ASN A 21 -24.63 -2.65 31.52
CA ASN A 21 -25.63 -3.46 32.24
C ASN A 21 -26.59 -2.61 33.08
N GLN A 22 -26.17 -1.42 33.54
CA GLN A 22 -27.06 -0.47 34.22
C GLN A 22 -28.05 0.21 33.26
N LEU A 23 -27.76 0.28 31.96
CA LEU A 23 -28.63 0.84 30.92
C LEU A 23 -29.75 -0.14 30.47
N LYS A 24 -30.22 -1.03 31.37
CA LYS A 24 -31.12 -2.17 31.09
C LYS A 24 -32.26 -1.80 30.13
N GLY A 25 -32.49 -2.68 29.15
CA GLY A 25 -33.61 -2.61 28.20
C GLY A 25 -33.34 -1.81 26.92
N LYS A 26 -32.19 -1.15 26.79
CA LYS A 26 -31.82 -0.37 25.58
C LYS A 26 -30.74 -1.01 24.71
N ILE A 27 -30.04 -2.03 25.19
CA ILE A 27 -28.84 -2.58 24.53
C ILE A 27 -28.98 -4.11 24.44
N ASN A 28 -28.81 -4.63 23.23
CA ASN A 28 -28.76 -6.06 22.95
C ASN A 28 -27.29 -6.48 22.76
N PHE A 29 -26.90 -7.62 23.32
CA PHE A 29 -25.58 -8.21 23.15
C PHE A 29 -25.68 -9.44 22.24
N PRO A 30 -25.65 -9.25 20.90
CA PRO A 30 -25.79 -10.36 19.98
C PRO A 30 -24.53 -11.23 19.98
N ASN A 31 -24.71 -12.55 19.86
CA ASN A 31 -23.62 -13.44 19.50
C ASN A 31 -23.26 -13.31 18.01
N LEU A 32 -22.17 -13.95 17.57
CA LEU A 32 -21.68 -13.86 16.20
C LEU A 32 -22.72 -14.31 15.15
N LYS A 33 -23.51 -15.34 15.46
CA LYS A 33 -24.56 -15.81 14.56
C LYS A 33 -25.67 -14.77 14.43
N GLN A 34 -26.11 -14.18 15.54
CA GLN A 34 -27.13 -13.12 15.54
C GLN A 34 -26.64 -11.87 14.79
N LEU A 35 -25.37 -11.49 14.94
CA LEU A 35 -24.75 -10.42 14.16
C LEU A 35 -24.73 -10.76 12.67
N SER A 36 -24.26 -11.95 12.31
CA SER A 36 -24.22 -12.41 10.92
C SER A 36 -25.61 -12.41 10.29
N ASP A 37 -26.61 -13.00 10.96
CA ASP A 37 -27.99 -13.07 10.48
C ASP A 37 -28.64 -11.68 10.36
N PHE A 38 -28.24 -10.72 11.20
CA PHE A 38 -28.70 -9.34 11.12
C PHE A 38 -28.08 -8.63 9.93
N TRP A 39 -26.75 -8.70 9.78
CA TRP A 39 -26.00 -8.02 8.71
C TRP A 39 -26.28 -8.62 7.33
N SER A 40 -26.49 -9.93 7.22
CA SER A 40 -26.79 -10.60 5.94
C SER A 40 -28.13 -10.16 5.32
N LYS A 41 -29.01 -9.54 6.12
CA LYS A 41 -30.30 -9.01 5.67
C LYS A 41 -30.23 -7.54 5.26
N GLN A 42 -29.15 -6.84 5.61
CA GLN A 42 -29.02 -5.42 5.29
C GLN A 42 -28.59 -5.25 3.84
N GLN A 43 -29.43 -4.59 3.04
CA GLN A 43 -29.07 -4.21 1.66
C GLN A 43 -28.30 -2.89 1.61
N THR A 44 -28.42 -2.07 2.64
CA THR A 44 -27.67 -0.82 2.78
C THR A 44 -27.36 -0.61 4.24
N THR A 45 -26.11 -0.27 4.55
CA THR A 45 -25.67 0.15 5.86
C THR A 45 -25.18 1.59 5.77
N TYR A 46 -25.55 2.39 6.76
CA TYR A 46 -25.20 3.79 6.84
C TYR A 46 -24.57 4.09 8.19
N TYR A 47 -23.39 4.69 8.18
CA TYR A 47 -22.68 5.11 9.39
C TYR A 47 -22.23 6.56 9.20
N GLN A 48 -22.29 7.35 10.26
CA GLN A 48 -21.81 8.73 10.22
C GLN A 48 -20.93 9.04 11.42
N GLY A 49 -19.92 9.87 11.20
CA GLY A 49 -19.01 10.34 12.22
C GLY A 49 -18.81 11.85 12.11
N ARG A 50 -18.58 12.49 13.26
CA ARG A 50 -18.23 13.92 13.35
C ARG A 50 -16.85 14.05 13.99
N ASP A 51 -16.16 15.14 13.70
CA ASP A 51 -14.90 15.47 14.37
C ASP A 51 -15.16 15.92 15.82
N LEU A 52 -15.11 14.97 16.74
CA LEU A 52 -15.29 15.21 18.17
C LEU A 52 -14.02 15.77 18.86
N ILE A 53 -12.85 15.63 18.22
CA ILE A 53 -11.56 16.04 18.80
C ILE A 53 -11.36 17.53 18.60
N ASN A 54 -11.42 17.99 17.35
CA ASN A 54 -11.18 19.40 17.03
C ASN A 54 -12.49 20.22 16.97
N LYS A 55 -13.65 19.57 17.17
CA LYS A 55 -14.99 20.19 17.15
C LYS A 55 -15.26 20.99 15.87
N THR A 56 -14.72 20.53 14.75
CA THR A 56 -14.98 21.14 13.45
C THR A 56 -16.34 20.69 12.92
N ASN A 57 -16.86 21.39 11.89
CA ASN A 57 -18.06 20.95 11.17
C ASN A 57 -17.80 19.75 10.25
N ASN A 58 -16.65 19.10 10.38
CA ASN A 58 -16.26 17.98 9.53
C ASN A 58 -17.09 16.76 9.87
N GLN A 59 -17.68 16.15 8.85
CA GLN A 59 -18.44 14.92 8.99
C GLN A 59 -18.00 13.94 7.92
N ALA A 60 -18.07 12.65 8.25
CA ALA A 60 -17.90 11.57 7.30
C ALA A 60 -19.15 10.68 7.35
N GLU A 61 -19.64 10.29 6.18
CA GLU A 61 -20.79 9.42 6.02
C GLU A 61 -20.33 8.23 5.18
N PHE A 62 -20.56 7.02 5.66
CA PHE A 62 -20.26 5.78 4.98
C PHE A 62 -21.57 5.11 4.59
N ILE A 63 -21.73 4.85 3.30
CA ILE A 63 -22.86 4.10 2.73
C ILE A 63 -22.26 2.80 2.18
N THR A 64 -22.73 1.64 2.61
CA THR A 64 -22.29 0.35 2.07
C THR A 64 -23.49 -0.47 1.63
N THR A 65 -23.43 -1.01 0.42
CA THR A 65 -24.42 -1.91 -0.17
C THR A 65 -23.70 -3.21 -0.60
N PRO A 66 -24.43 -4.24 -1.06
CA PRO A 66 -23.83 -5.42 -1.65
C PRO A 66 -22.91 -5.15 -2.86
N ASP A 67 -23.13 -4.05 -3.58
CA ASP A 67 -22.44 -3.74 -4.84
C ASP A 67 -21.49 -2.55 -4.76
N HIS A 68 -21.51 -1.75 -3.69
CA HIS A 68 -20.53 -0.69 -3.49
C HIS A 68 -20.40 -0.22 -2.04
N ARG A 69 -19.35 0.56 -1.78
CA ARG A 69 -19.20 1.41 -0.61
C ARG A 69 -18.90 2.82 -1.09
N GLU A 70 -19.46 3.82 -0.43
CA GLU A 70 -19.12 5.22 -0.61
C GLU A 70 -18.78 5.85 0.75
N ARG A 71 -17.77 6.73 0.77
CA ARG A 71 -17.55 7.70 1.86
C ARG A 71 -17.75 9.12 1.34
N GLN A 72 -18.73 9.82 1.89
CA GLN A 72 -18.89 11.25 1.72
C GLN A 72 -18.25 11.99 2.89
N ARG A 73 -17.59 13.13 2.62
CA ARG A 73 -17.09 14.06 3.64
C ARG A 73 -17.77 15.41 3.46
N LYS A 74 -18.27 15.94 4.58
CA LYS A 74 -18.77 17.31 4.67
C LYS A 74 -17.65 18.17 5.22
N TYR A 75 -17.20 19.16 4.46
CA TYR A 75 -16.10 20.05 4.82
C TYR A 75 -16.35 21.43 4.20
N LEU A 76 -16.32 22.50 5.01
CA LEU A 76 -16.56 23.89 4.57
C LEU A 76 -17.85 24.03 3.72
N ASP A 77 -18.96 23.51 4.23
CA ASP A 77 -20.29 23.53 3.57
C ASP A 77 -20.36 22.86 2.19
N LYS A 78 -19.34 22.07 1.84
CA LYS A 78 -19.30 21.24 0.64
C LYS A 78 -19.33 19.76 1.00
N VAL A 79 -19.92 18.95 0.11
CA VAL A 79 -19.94 17.49 0.20
C VAL A 79 -18.99 16.94 -0.86
N TYR A 80 -18.10 16.05 -0.44
CA TYR A 80 -17.11 15.40 -1.30
C TYR A 80 -17.21 13.89 -1.18
N THR A 81 -17.21 13.16 -2.29
CA THR A 81 -16.97 11.71 -2.26
C THR A 81 -15.46 11.48 -2.17
N THR A 82 -15.02 10.75 -1.15
CA THR A 82 -13.60 10.58 -0.80
C THR A 82 -13.17 9.12 -0.67
N ASP A 83 -14.10 8.20 -0.88
CA ASP A 83 -13.89 6.76 -1.08
C ASP A 83 -15.12 6.32 -1.88
N TYR A 84 -14.92 5.59 -2.96
CA TYR A 84 -15.99 4.84 -3.59
C TYR A 84 -15.39 3.55 -4.13
N ARG A 85 -15.97 2.43 -3.71
CA ARG A 85 -15.52 1.08 -4.03
C ARG A 85 -16.67 0.32 -4.63
N TYR A 86 -16.50 -0.19 -5.83
CA TYR A 86 -17.48 -1.08 -6.45
C TYR A 86 -17.11 -2.54 -6.19
N TYR A 87 -18.08 -3.29 -5.68
CA TYR A 87 -17.99 -4.72 -5.42
C TYR A 87 -18.75 -5.49 -6.49
N ASN A 88 -18.17 -6.60 -6.93
CA ASN A 88 -18.85 -7.53 -7.82
C ASN A 88 -18.35 -8.94 -7.52
N SER A 89 -19.28 -9.87 -7.31
CA SER A 89 -18.97 -11.25 -6.91
C SER A 89 -18.15 -12.02 -7.94
N ASP A 90 -18.16 -11.57 -9.20
CA ASP A 90 -17.38 -12.19 -10.27
C ASP A 90 -15.93 -11.68 -10.30
N LEU A 91 -15.57 -10.69 -9.48
CA LEU A 91 -14.17 -10.27 -9.32
C LEU A 91 -13.38 -11.36 -8.59
N ILE A 92 -12.27 -11.77 -9.18
CA ILE A 92 -11.39 -12.76 -8.56
C ILE A 92 -10.60 -12.07 -7.47
N ASP A 93 -10.69 -12.58 -6.24
CA ASP A 93 -9.79 -12.21 -5.14
C ASP A 93 -8.40 -12.83 -5.36
N PRO A 94 -7.36 -12.03 -5.65
CA PRO A 94 -6.02 -12.54 -5.86
C PRO A 94 -5.34 -13.00 -4.56
N TYR A 95 -5.96 -12.75 -3.41
CA TYR A 95 -5.43 -13.10 -2.10
C TYR A 95 -6.09 -14.34 -1.49
N ASN A 96 -7.16 -14.90 -2.10
CA ASN A 96 -7.86 -16.08 -1.57
C ASN A 96 -6.95 -17.29 -1.33
N ASP A 97 -6.00 -17.53 -2.23
CA ASP A 97 -5.04 -18.62 -2.14
C ASP A 97 -3.64 -18.16 -1.68
N TYR A 98 -3.52 -16.88 -1.28
CA TYR A 98 -2.24 -16.29 -0.88
C TYR A 98 -2.02 -16.47 0.63
N VAL A 99 -0.96 -17.17 1.00
CA VAL A 99 -0.51 -17.24 2.39
C VAL A 99 0.16 -15.91 2.76
N ALA A 100 -0.55 -15.08 3.54
CA ALA A 100 -0.04 -13.79 3.99
C ALA A 100 1.28 -13.95 4.77
N LYS A 101 2.38 -13.41 4.22
CA LYS A 101 3.71 -13.42 4.86
C LYS A 101 3.90 -12.33 5.92
N LYS A 102 3.18 -11.22 5.77
CA LYS A 102 3.10 -10.13 6.75
C LYS A 102 1.62 -9.95 7.09
N HIS A 103 1.25 -10.11 8.36
CA HIS A 103 -0.12 -9.85 8.81
C HIS A 103 -0.41 -8.36 8.61
N GLY A 104 -1.22 -7.99 7.61
CA GLY A 104 -1.34 -6.57 7.29
C GLY A 104 -2.54 -6.13 6.48
N PHE A 105 -3.04 -6.91 5.52
CA PHE A 105 -4.10 -6.39 4.64
C PHE A 105 -5.05 -7.51 4.20
N TRP A 106 -6.31 -7.42 4.63
CA TRP A 106 -7.41 -8.11 3.97
C TRP A 106 -8.10 -7.08 3.09
N ILE A 107 -7.85 -7.15 1.79
CA ILE A 107 -8.43 -6.22 0.82
C ILE A 107 -9.61 -6.93 0.17
N VAL A 108 -10.82 -6.45 0.45
CA VAL A 108 -11.99 -6.89 -0.31
C VAL A 108 -11.79 -6.50 -1.78
N PRO A 109 -11.92 -7.44 -2.74
CA PRO A 109 -11.83 -7.14 -4.16
C PRO A 109 -12.75 -5.98 -4.54
N TYR A 110 -12.18 -4.95 -5.16
CA TYR A 110 -12.92 -3.80 -5.66
C TYR A 110 -12.47 -3.48 -7.07
N ALA A 111 -13.38 -2.99 -7.91
CA ALA A 111 -13.02 -2.63 -9.29
C ALA A 111 -12.31 -1.27 -9.37
N PHE A 112 -12.70 -0.32 -8.51
CA PHE A 112 -12.11 1.01 -8.41
C PHE A 112 -12.12 1.48 -6.95
N ASP A 113 -11.14 2.30 -6.58
CA ASP A 113 -11.07 3.00 -5.29
C ASP A 113 -10.79 4.49 -5.55
N PHE A 114 -11.83 5.31 -5.42
CA PHE A 114 -11.76 6.76 -5.62
C PHE A 114 -10.95 7.53 -4.57
N SER A 115 -10.42 6.86 -3.54
CA SER A 115 -9.47 7.50 -2.63
C SER A 115 -8.07 7.67 -3.23
N HIS A 116 -7.85 7.22 -4.48
CA HIS A 116 -6.58 7.28 -5.15
C HIS A 116 -6.68 7.90 -6.57
N VAL A 117 -5.57 8.39 -7.14
CA VAL A 117 -5.54 9.07 -8.46
C VAL A 117 -5.18 8.12 -9.58
N TYR A 118 -6.03 7.96 -10.58
CA TYR A 118 -5.71 7.16 -11.76
C TYR A 118 -5.07 8.03 -12.85
N LYS A 119 -3.97 7.55 -13.43
CA LYS A 119 -3.39 8.10 -14.67
C LYS A 119 -4.15 7.55 -15.88
N ALA A 120 -4.29 8.32 -16.96
CA ALA A 120 -5.02 7.87 -18.15
C ALA A 120 -4.44 6.57 -18.76
N GLU A 121 -3.13 6.38 -18.59
CA GLU A 121 -2.37 5.22 -19.00
C GLU A 121 -2.37 4.05 -18.00
N SER A 122 -2.98 4.19 -16.81
CA SER A 122 -2.94 3.20 -15.73
C SER A 122 -4.33 2.88 -15.15
N ILE A 123 -4.64 1.58 -15.04
CA ILE A 123 -5.85 1.09 -14.35
C ILE A 123 -5.67 1.02 -12.82
N PHE A 124 -4.47 1.32 -12.31
CA PHE A 124 -4.16 1.36 -10.88
C PHE A 124 -3.82 2.77 -10.45
N PRO A 125 -4.11 3.13 -9.20
CA PRO A 125 -4.02 4.52 -8.83
C PRO A 125 -2.70 4.87 -8.12
N GLU A 126 -2.29 6.13 -8.22
CA GLU A 126 -1.27 6.75 -7.39
C GLU A 126 -1.81 6.87 -5.96
N THR A 127 -1.12 6.25 -5.01
CA THR A 127 -1.31 6.46 -3.58
C THR A 127 -0.84 7.88 -3.23
N LYS A 128 -1.76 8.85 -3.28
CA LYS A 128 -1.59 10.14 -2.63
C LYS A 128 -2.61 10.21 -1.51
N ASN A 129 -2.12 10.26 -0.28
CA ASN A 129 -2.95 10.46 0.90
C ASN A 129 -3.77 11.75 0.69
N ASP A 130 -5.09 11.64 0.82
CA ASP A 130 -6.04 12.75 0.96
C ASP A 130 -6.28 13.66 -0.26
N LEU A 131 -6.57 13.10 -1.44
CA LEU A 131 -7.14 13.92 -2.52
C LEU A 131 -8.66 14.07 -2.39
N ILE A 132 -9.06 15.31 -2.10
CA ILE A 132 -10.44 15.80 -2.20
C ILE A 132 -10.79 15.86 -3.70
N ILE A 133 -11.68 14.98 -4.16
CA ILE A 133 -12.17 15.02 -5.54
C ILE A 133 -13.32 16.04 -5.61
N ASP A 134 -13.02 17.22 -6.18
CA ASP A 134 -13.97 18.34 -6.34
C ASP A 134 -15.03 18.11 -7.43
N LYS A 135 -14.83 17.09 -8.28
CA LYS A 135 -15.79 16.67 -9.32
C LYS A 135 -15.91 15.16 -9.36
N GLN A 136 -17.06 14.64 -8.94
CA GLN A 136 -17.40 13.24 -9.18
C GLN A 136 -17.24 12.97 -10.68
N PRO A 137 -16.45 11.96 -11.10
CA PRO A 137 -16.50 11.54 -12.49
C PRO A 137 -17.91 11.01 -12.76
N GLU A 138 -18.50 11.45 -13.87
CA GLU A 138 -19.68 10.81 -14.44
C GLU A 138 -19.27 9.42 -14.95
N LEU A 139 -19.04 8.49 -14.03
CA LEU A 139 -19.02 7.09 -14.41
C LEU A 139 -20.47 6.73 -14.73
N LYS A 140 -20.73 6.45 -16.01
CA LYS A 140 -21.76 5.47 -16.32
C LYS A 140 -21.29 4.15 -15.71
N ILE A 141 -21.60 3.90 -14.44
CA ILE A 141 -21.40 2.65 -13.67
C ILE A 141 -22.28 1.52 -14.27
N ASN A 142 -22.63 1.63 -15.56
CA ASN A 142 -23.30 0.58 -16.29
C ASN A 142 -22.27 -0.50 -16.58
N LYS A 143 -22.19 -1.46 -15.65
CA LYS A 143 -21.63 -2.80 -15.78
C LYS A 143 -20.15 -2.81 -16.16
N ILE A 144 -19.28 -2.65 -15.16
CA ILE A 144 -17.92 -3.17 -15.26
C ILE A 144 -18.03 -4.64 -15.66
N ASN A 145 -17.54 -4.99 -16.83
CA ASN A 145 -17.50 -6.37 -17.28
C ASN A 145 -16.42 -7.09 -16.47
N SER A 146 -16.79 -7.71 -15.35
CA SER A 146 -15.88 -8.37 -14.42
C SER A 146 -14.96 -9.37 -15.10
N LYS A 147 -15.43 -10.06 -16.14
CA LYS A 147 -14.61 -10.99 -16.93
C LYS A 147 -13.48 -10.27 -17.66
N GLN A 148 -13.81 -9.18 -18.36
CA GLN A 148 -12.81 -8.36 -19.06
C GLN A 148 -11.88 -7.64 -18.07
N PHE A 149 -12.42 -7.19 -16.94
CA PHE A 149 -11.63 -6.58 -15.87
C PHE A 149 -10.63 -7.58 -15.29
N ASN A 150 -11.08 -8.77 -14.87
CA ASN A 150 -10.21 -9.84 -14.38
C ASN A 150 -9.14 -10.20 -15.40
N LYS A 151 -9.52 -10.37 -16.68
CA LYS A 151 -8.55 -10.67 -17.75
C LYS A 151 -7.48 -9.59 -17.85
N THR A 152 -7.90 -8.34 -18.01
CA THR A 152 -6.96 -7.20 -18.17
C THR A 152 -6.09 -7.02 -16.93
N ARG A 153 -6.67 -7.19 -15.75
CA ARG A 153 -5.97 -7.12 -14.47
C ARG A 153 -4.93 -8.23 -14.38
N LEU A 154 -5.31 -9.49 -14.55
CA LEU A 154 -4.38 -10.63 -14.48
C LEU A 154 -3.26 -10.54 -15.54
N GLU A 155 -3.53 -9.99 -16.72
CA GLU A 155 -2.51 -9.76 -17.76
C GLU A 155 -1.50 -8.67 -17.39
N LYS A 156 -1.97 -7.56 -16.81
CA LYS A 156 -1.12 -6.39 -16.53
C LYS A 156 -0.50 -6.42 -15.14
N TYR A 157 -1.28 -6.82 -14.13
CA TYR A 157 -0.90 -6.86 -12.73
C TYR A 157 -1.95 -7.60 -11.87
N PRO A 158 -1.63 -8.78 -11.33
CA PRO A 158 -2.61 -9.67 -10.73
C PRO A 158 -3.04 -9.30 -9.30
N TYR A 159 -2.75 -8.09 -8.80
CA TYR A 159 -3.08 -7.67 -7.42
C TYR A 159 -3.98 -6.42 -7.40
N PHE A 160 -4.77 -6.22 -6.33
CA PHE A 160 -5.65 -5.05 -6.19
C PHE A 160 -4.96 -3.83 -5.60
N LEU A 161 -3.97 -4.06 -4.73
CA LEU A 161 -3.04 -3.03 -4.27
C LEU A 161 -1.62 -3.56 -4.41
N PRO A 162 -0.62 -2.67 -4.53
CA PRO A 162 0.73 -3.02 -4.16
C PRO A 162 0.76 -3.32 -2.66
N GLU A 163 0.38 -4.53 -2.26
CA GLU A 163 0.80 -5.02 -0.95
C GLU A 163 2.34 -4.94 -0.90
N PRO A 164 2.93 -4.71 0.29
CA PRO A 164 4.33 -5.00 0.55
C PRO A 164 4.55 -6.51 0.59
N ILE A 165 4.03 -7.21 -0.42
CA ILE A 165 4.40 -8.58 -0.71
C ILE A 165 5.87 -8.58 -1.07
N GLU A 166 6.58 -9.55 -0.54
CA GLU A 166 7.98 -9.86 -0.84
C GLU A 166 8.06 -10.32 -2.29
N ARG A 167 7.82 -9.40 -3.22
CA ARG A 167 7.84 -9.72 -4.65
C ARG A 167 9.28 -9.95 -5.03
N GLU A 168 9.45 -10.99 -5.83
CA GLU A 168 10.72 -11.18 -6.49
C GLU A 168 11.01 -9.95 -7.36
N ILE A 169 12.17 -9.35 -7.12
CA ILE A 169 12.66 -8.21 -7.88
C ILE A 169 12.97 -8.70 -9.28
N ASP A 170 12.37 -8.09 -10.28
CA ASP A 170 12.80 -8.27 -11.65
C ASP A 170 14.06 -7.45 -11.88
N ARG A 171 15.19 -8.17 -11.97
CA ARG A 171 16.49 -7.56 -12.19
C ARG A 171 16.57 -6.78 -13.49
N LYS A 172 15.81 -7.19 -14.53
CA LYS A 172 15.78 -6.56 -15.87
C LYS A 172 14.98 -5.26 -15.88
N LYS A 173 13.90 -5.20 -15.11
CA LYS A 173 13.02 -4.02 -15.03
C LYS A 173 13.49 -3.00 -13.99
N SER A 174 14.22 -3.45 -12.98
CA SER A 174 14.76 -2.56 -11.94
C SER A 174 15.81 -1.59 -12.51
N GLU A 175 15.65 -0.31 -12.18
CA GLU A 175 16.56 0.74 -12.64
C GLU A 175 17.64 1.04 -11.59
N VAL A 176 18.85 1.35 -12.05
CA VAL A 176 19.92 1.89 -11.21
C VAL A 176 20.38 3.21 -11.80
N LYS A 177 20.38 4.26 -10.98
CA LYS A 177 20.92 5.58 -11.32
C LYS A 177 22.14 5.84 -10.48
N VAL A 178 23.21 6.30 -11.12
CA VAL A 178 24.49 6.60 -10.47
C VAL A 178 24.86 8.06 -10.74
N SER A 179 25.22 8.79 -9.69
CA SER A 179 25.74 10.16 -9.77
C SER A 179 27.09 10.23 -9.08
N ILE A 180 28.09 10.79 -9.78
CA ILE A 180 29.49 10.81 -9.35
C ILE A 180 29.91 12.27 -9.15
N GLY A 181 30.30 12.60 -7.93
CA GLY A 181 30.85 13.91 -7.55
C GLY A 181 31.93 13.76 -6.48
N LYS A 182 31.85 14.54 -5.40
CA LYS A 182 32.66 14.28 -4.18
C LYS A 182 32.27 12.96 -3.50
N THR A 183 31.03 12.53 -3.70
CA THR A 183 30.48 11.23 -3.29
C THR A 183 29.97 10.49 -4.52
N ILE A 184 29.88 9.17 -4.41
CA ILE A 184 29.15 8.32 -5.35
C ILE A 184 27.76 8.08 -4.74
N ASN A 185 26.72 8.43 -5.48
CA ASN A 185 25.33 8.24 -5.09
C ASN A 185 24.70 7.19 -6.01
N ILE A 186 24.14 6.14 -5.42
CA ILE A 186 23.50 5.04 -6.15
C ILE A 186 22.04 4.97 -5.72
N GLY A 187 21.12 5.17 -6.66
CA GLY A 187 19.69 4.95 -6.45
C GLY A 187 19.26 3.68 -7.17
N LEU A 188 18.84 2.67 -6.41
CA LEU A 188 18.14 1.50 -6.92
C LEU A 188 16.62 1.74 -6.84
N PHE A 189 15.94 1.60 -7.97
CA PHE A 189 14.49 1.71 -8.10
C PHE A 189 13.97 0.32 -8.44
N ALA A 190 13.59 -0.43 -7.41
CA ALA A 190 13.23 -1.84 -7.52
C ALA A 190 11.87 -2.00 -8.22
N ARG A 191 11.83 -2.92 -9.20
CA ARG A 191 10.63 -3.29 -9.95
C ARG A 191 10.35 -4.78 -9.83
N ASP A 192 9.08 -5.16 -9.84
CA ASP A 192 8.66 -6.56 -9.95
C ASP A 192 8.54 -7.00 -11.43
N GLN A 193 8.20 -8.27 -11.64
CA GLN A 193 8.00 -8.86 -12.97
C GLN A 193 6.90 -8.19 -13.81
N TYR A 194 6.08 -7.30 -13.23
CA TYR A 194 5.04 -6.54 -13.90
C TYR A 194 5.44 -5.08 -14.13
N ASP A 195 6.70 -4.71 -13.84
CA ASP A 195 7.23 -3.33 -13.91
C ASP A 195 6.70 -2.37 -12.83
N TRP A 196 6.15 -2.92 -11.75
CA TRP A 196 5.63 -2.12 -10.63
C TRP A 196 6.67 -1.92 -9.54
N PRO A 197 6.65 -0.81 -8.78
CA PRO A 197 7.54 -0.61 -7.65
C PRO A 197 7.43 -1.79 -6.67
N ALA A 198 8.57 -2.38 -6.33
CA ALA A 198 8.65 -3.54 -5.45
C ALA A 198 9.38 -3.18 -4.16
N ASN A 199 8.76 -3.44 -3.01
CA ASN A 199 9.42 -3.29 -1.72
C ASN A 199 10.30 -4.50 -1.44
N ILE A 200 11.56 -4.27 -1.14
CA ILE A 200 12.53 -5.33 -0.88
C ILE A 200 12.47 -5.68 0.61
N SER A 201 12.11 -6.92 0.92
CA SER A 201 11.92 -7.39 2.30
C SER A 201 13.23 -7.71 3.03
N TYR A 202 14.28 -8.01 2.28
CA TYR A 202 15.61 -8.25 2.79
C TYR A 202 16.46 -6.98 2.73
N PRO A 203 17.43 -6.81 3.64
CA PRO A 203 18.42 -5.74 3.52
C PRO A 203 19.06 -5.76 2.13
N ILE A 204 19.32 -4.57 1.60
CA ILE A 204 20.12 -4.43 0.40
C ILE A 204 21.52 -4.05 0.84
N GLU A 205 22.46 -4.90 0.47
CA GLU A 205 23.86 -4.74 0.75
C GLU A 205 24.57 -4.18 -0.48
N VAL A 206 25.61 -3.39 -0.23
CA VAL A 206 26.52 -2.90 -1.25
C VAL A 206 27.89 -3.48 -0.95
N LYS A 207 28.42 -4.26 -1.89
CA LYS A 207 29.82 -4.71 -1.85
C LYS A 207 30.62 -3.93 -2.88
N THR A 208 31.82 -3.52 -2.53
CA THR A 208 32.68 -2.72 -3.40
C THR A 208 34.07 -3.33 -3.50
N ASP A 209 34.72 -3.19 -4.66
CA ASP A 209 36.13 -3.52 -4.88
C ASP A 209 36.81 -2.38 -5.67
N PRO A 210 37.74 -1.61 -5.06
CA PRO A 210 38.24 -1.74 -3.68
C PRO A 210 37.15 -1.52 -2.61
N GLU A 211 37.37 -2.07 -1.41
CA GLU A 211 36.44 -1.94 -0.28
C GLU A 211 36.34 -0.48 0.18
N ILE A 212 35.11 0.00 0.38
CA ILE A 212 34.81 1.35 0.86
C ILE A 212 34.10 1.24 2.21
N GLU A 213 34.68 1.86 3.22
CA GLU A 213 34.04 2.03 4.53
C GLU A 213 33.03 3.19 4.51
N ASN A 214 32.07 3.18 5.44
CA ASN A 214 31.11 4.28 5.68
C ASN A 214 30.08 4.51 4.56
N ILE A 215 29.54 3.44 3.96
CA ILE A 215 28.41 3.54 3.04
C ILE A 215 27.13 3.90 3.81
N GLN A 216 26.55 5.07 3.52
CA GLN A 216 25.24 5.46 4.07
C GLN A 216 24.12 4.81 3.27
N TYR A 217 23.13 4.26 3.97
CA TYR A 217 21.95 3.63 3.37
C TYR A 217 20.66 4.34 3.80
N ASN A 218 19.90 4.83 2.81
CA ASN A 218 18.64 5.53 3.00
C ASN A 218 17.52 4.88 2.16
N PRO A 219 16.68 4.00 2.74
CA PRO A 219 15.53 3.44 2.05
C PRO A 219 14.31 4.37 2.07
N ASP A 220 13.60 4.43 0.94
CA ASP A 220 12.28 5.05 0.76
C ASP A 220 11.38 4.07 -0.01
N SER A 221 10.75 3.14 0.72
CA SER A 221 9.86 2.12 0.13
C SER A 221 10.59 1.29 -0.94
N ALA A 222 10.18 1.34 -2.21
CA ALA A 222 10.82 0.64 -3.33
C ALA A 222 12.12 1.32 -3.86
N LYS A 223 12.53 2.44 -3.25
CA LYS A 223 13.75 3.17 -3.62
C LYS A 223 14.81 2.98 -2.55
N HIS A 224 16.03 2.67 -2.98
CA HIS A 224 17.14 2.41 -2.08
C HIS A 224 18.32 3.26 -2.50
N PHE A 225 18.72 4.18 -1.63
CA PHE A 225 19.80 5.12 -1.90
C PHE A 225 21.03 4.78 -1.07
N PHE A 226 22.18 4.71 -1.75
CA PHE A 226 23.48 4.50 -1.16
C PHE A 226 24.38 5.69 -1.46
N ILE A 227 25.06 6.18 -0.44
CA ILE A 227 26.00 7.30 -0.56
C ILE A 227 27.34 6.85 0.01
N MET A 228 28.39 6.94 -0.80
CA MET A 228 29.74 6.53 -0.40
C MET A 228 30.78 7.57 -0.84
N PRO A 229 31.94 7.68 -0.17
CA PRO A 229 33.00 8.58 -0.58
C PRO A 229 33.50 8.24 -1.99
N ASN A 230 33.83 9.27 -2.79
CA ASN A 230 34.51 9.07 -4.06
C ASN A 230 36.03 9.22 -3.87
N GLU A 231 36.71 8.11 -3.60
CA GLU A 231 38.18 8.08 -3.42
C GLU A 231 38.95 8.18 -4.75
N LYS A 232 38.24 8.26 -5.88
CA LYS A 232 38.78 8.32 -7.25
C LYS A 232 39.75 7.18 -7.60
N PRO A 233 39.39 5.90 -7.34
CA PRO A 233 40.20 4.78 -7.81
C PRO A 233 40.24 4.74 -9.35
N ASP A 234 41.19 4.00 -9.93
CA ASP A 234 41.23 3.78 -11.38
C ASP A 234 40.03 2.97 -11.86
N PHE A 235 39.59 2.03 -11.03
CA PHE A 235 38.42 1.17 -11.23
C PHE A 235 37.73 0.92 -9.91
N GLN A 236 36.40 0.85 -9.94
CA GLN A 236 35.56 0.49 -8.81
C GLN A 236 34.44 -0.45 -9.29
N GLU A 237 34.43 -1.69 -8.81
CA GLU A 237 33.27 -2.55 -8.90
C GLU A 237 32.35 -2.28 -7.71
N ILE A 238 31.04 -2.21 -7.98
CA ILE A 238 29.99 -2.10 -6.97
C ILE A 238 28.92 -3.14 -7.28
N ILE A 239 28.58 -3.95 -6.28
CA ILE A 239 27.61 -5.02 -6.38
C ILE A 239 26.47 -4.73 -5.40
N LEU A 240 25.27 -4.53 -5.95
CA LEU A 240 24.04 -4.45 -5.17
C LEU A 240 23.51 -5.87 -4.96
N MET A 241 23.32 -6.27 -3.72
CA MET A 241 22.88 -7.62 -3.36
C MET A 241 21.71 -7.58 -2.37
N SER A 242 20.88 -8.62 -2.38
CA SER A 242 19.88 -8.84 -1.34
C SER A 242 19.64 -10.34 -1.22
N ASP A 243 19.63 -10.87 0.01
CA ASP A 243 19.48 -12.30 0.29
C ASP A 243 20.44 -13.18 -0.55
N GLU A 244 21.73 -12.83 -0.53
CA GLU A 244 22.81 -13.47 -1.29
C GLU A 244 22.67 -13.43 -2.84
N LYS A 245 21.59 -12.84 -3.35
CA LYS A 245 21.34 -12.67 -4.79
C LYS A 245 21.86 -11.32 -5.26
N ILE A 246 22.66 -11.34 -6.32
CA ILE A 246 23.11 -10.13 -7.00
C ILE A 246 21.92 -9.49 -7.72
N ILE A 247 21.58 -8.26 -7.35
CA ILE A 247 20.57 -7.45 -8.04
C ILE A 247 21.21 -6.82 -9.27
N LYS A 248 22.34 -6.14 -9.08
CA LYS A 248 23.06 -5.40 -10.13
C LYS A 248 24.56 -5.31 -9.86
N LYS A 249 25.34 -5.27 -10.94
CA LYS A 249 26.76 -4.92 -10.90
C LYS A 249 26.99 -3.60 -11.62
N ILE A 250 27.88 -2.79 -11.08
CA ILE A 250 28.21 -1.46 -11.59
C ILE A 250 29.73 -1.38 -11.66
N TRP A 251 30.25 -1.09 -12.83
CA TRP A 251 31.66 -0.82 -13.06
C TRP A 251 31.86 0.66 -13.30
N LEU A 252 32.72 1.26 -12.50
CA LEU A 252 33.01 2.69 -12.48
C LEU A 252 34.50 2.92 -12.74
N PHE A 253 34.82 3.89 -13.59
CA PHE A 253 36.18 4.36 -13.84
C PHE A 253 36.27 5.86 -13.49
N PRO A 254 36.32 6.22 -12.20
CA PRO A 254 36.07 7.59 -11.77
C PRO A 254 37.22 8.58 -12.04
N ARG A 255 38.43 8.10 -12.39
CA ARG A 255 39.64 8.94 -12.48
C ARG A 255 39.87 9.61 -13.84
N PHE A 256 39.63 8.92 -14.95
CA PHE A 256 39.96 9.42 -16.31
C PHE A 256 38.80 9.14 -17.25
N LEU A 257 37.95 10.15 -17.46
CA LEU A 257 36.63 10.06 -18.14
C LEU A 257 35.68 9.14 -17.36
N PRO A 258 34.75 9.67 -16.52
CA PRO A 258 33.87 8.85 -15.72
C PRO A 258 33.01 7.96 -16.61
N PHE A 259 33.47 6.73 -16.81
CA PHE A 259 32.81 5.71 -17.58
C PHE A 259 32.06 4.81 -16.60
N LEU A 260 30.77 4.62 -16.89
CA LEU A 260 29.85 3.82 -16.09
C LEU A 260 29.33 2.69 -16.97
N LYS A 261 29.52 1.45 -16.53
CA LYS A 261 28.88 0.28 -17.15
C LYS A 261 28.04 -0.44 -16.10
N ILE A 262 26.73 -0.54 -16.35
CA ILE A 262 25.80 -1.31 -15.53
C ILE A 262 25.63 -2.70 -16.18
N ILE A 263 25.89 -3.75 -15.41
CA ILE A 263 25.86 -5.15 -15.86
C ILE A 263 24.72 -5.88 -15.14
N TRP A 264 24.07 -6.79 -15.86
CA TRP A 264 22.95 -7.61 -15.40
C TRP A 264 23.43 -8.92 -14.78
#